data_AF-A0A261AZT1-F1
#
_entry.id   AF-A0A261AZT1-F1
#
_cell.length_a   1.000
_cell.length_b   1.000
_cell.length_c   1.000
_cell.angle_alpha   90.00
_cell.angle_beta   90.00
_cell.angle_gamma   90.00
#
_symmetry.space_group_name_H-M   'P 1'
#
loop_
_entity.id
_entity.type
_entity.pdbx_description
1 polymer ?
#
loop_
_entity_poly.entity_id
_entity_poly.type
_entity_poly.pdbx_seq_one_letter_code
_entity_poly.pdbx_strand_id
1 'polypeptide(L)'
;MEVSYHHVTTDKNPADLATRGIDSTSLQNCTFWLNGPSFLSEPRKNWETKLEGEIQCPIEDKDEVNLEMRNTSKTKNTSIRQKKRAEAMANLVLVETSVNATVSTSKKPKQTTEIYTSFVPFEYTNSLSSLTRITNMVLKFISTIQWSVKQDKES
;
A
#
# COMPACT_ATOMS: atom_id res chain seq x y z
N MET A 1 -3.31 -22.96 7.37
CA MET A 1 -3.79 -21.66 7.87
C MET A 1 -4.91 -21.24 6.96
N GLU A 2 -6.15 -21.25 7.45
CA GLU A 2 -7.33 -20.92 6.64
C GLU A 2 -7.59 -19.41 6.73
N VAL A 3 -7.66 -18.73 5.57
CA VAL A 3 -7.91 -17.28 5.49
C VAL A 3 -9.38 -17.06 5.13
N SER A 4 -10.09 -16.28 5.94
CA SER A 4 -11.52 -16.00 5.75
C SER A 4 -11.80 -14.51 5.88
N TYR A 5 -12.58 -13.94 4.96
CA TYR A 5 -12.92 -12.51 4.92
C TYR A 5 -14.36 -12.29 5.37
N HIS A 6 -14.58 -11.30 6.23
CA HIS A 6 -15.90 -10.95 6.77
C HIS A 6 -16.07 -9.43 6.74
N HIS A 7 -17.31 -8.97 6.53
CA HIS A 7 -17.65 -7.56 6.65
C HIS A 7 -17.67 -7.15 8.14
N VAL A 8 -17.17 -5.95 8.43
CA VAL A 8 -17.22 -5.32 9.75
C VAL A 8 -17.79 -3.93 9.56
N THR A 9 -18.78 -3.56 10.38
CA THR A 9 -19.41 -2.25 10.35
C THR A 9 -18.43 -1.14 10.73
N THR A 10 -18.70 0.08 10.29
CA THR A 10 -17.83 1.26 10.49
C THR A 10 -17.46 1.48 11.95
N ASP A 11 -18.41 1.30 12.88
CA ASP A 11 -18.21 1.47 14.32
C ASP A 11 -17.33 0.37 14.96
N LYS A 12 -17.20 -0.77 14.29
CA LYS A 12 -16.39 -1.91 14.74
C LYS A 12 -15.06 -2.04 13.98
N ASN A 13 -14.81 -1.17 12.99
CA ASN A 13 -13.57 -1.18 12.22
C ASN A 13 -12.54 -0.17 12.77
N PRO A 14 -11.49 -0.62 13.46
CA PRO A 14 -10.47 0.30 13.97
C PRO A 14 -9.75 1.06 12.86
N ALA A 15 -9.60 0.46 11.66
CA ALA A 15 -8.96 1.10 10.51
C ALA A 15 -9.63 2.44 10.13
N ASP A 16 -10.94 2.55 10.35
CA ASP A 16 -11.72 3.74 9.99
C ASP A 16 -11.28 4.99 10.77
N LEU A 17 -10.85 4.83 12.03
CA LEU A 17 -10.36 5.96 12.84
C LEU A 17 -9.14 6.62 12.23
N ALA A 18 -8.18 5.82 11.75
CA ALA A 18 -6.98 6.34 11.12
C ALA A 18 -7.27 6.99 9.77
N THR A 19 -8.18 6.42 8.97
CA THR A 19 -8.53 6.97 7.66
C THR A 19 -9.42 8.21 7.73
N ARG A 20 -10.17 8.41 8.82
CA ARG A 20 -10.97 9.63 9.06
C ARG A 20 -10.17 10.83 9.58
N GLY A 21 -8.87 10.67 9.81
CA GLY A 21 -7.99 11.79 10.17
C GLY A 21 -8.01 12.15 11.65
N ILE A 22 -8.11 11.15 12.54
CA ILE A 22 -7.88 11.39 13.97
C ILE A 22 -6.43 11.82 14.21
N ASP A 23 -6.23 12.78 15.12
CA ASP A 23 -4.89 13.28 15.48
C ASP A 23 -4.00 12.17 16.04
N SER A 24 -2.69 12.27 15.80
CA SER A 24 -1.71 11.25 16.20
C SER A 24 -1.65 11.00 17.71
N THR A 25 -1.83 12.05 18.53
CA THR A 25 -1.89 11.96 19.99
C THR A 25 -3.15 11.26 20.47
N SER A 26 -4.28 11.56 19.85
CA SER A 26 -5.56 10.92 20.14
C SER A 26 -5.58 9.46 19.70
N LEU A 27 -4.92 9.12 18.58
CA LEU A 27 -4.77 7.75 18.10
C LEU A 27 -3.91 6.91 19.05
N GLN A 28 -2.81 7.46 19.57
CA GLN A 28 -1.93 6.76 20.53
C GLN A 28 -2.64 6.42 21.84
N ASN A 29 -3.60 7.25 22.26
CA ASN A 29 -4.41 6.99 23.45
C ASN A 29 -5.69 6.19 23.16
N CYS A 30 -5.96 5.85 21.89
CA CYS A 30 -7.17 5.16 21.49
C CYS A 30 -7.07 3.66 21.75
N THR A 31 -7.71 3.20 22.83
CA THR A 31 -7.79 1.78 23.19
C THR A 31 -8.42 0.94 22.08
N PHE A 32 -9.41 1.48 21.36
CA PHE A 32 -10.10 0.78 20.30
C PHE A 32 -9.21 0.52 19.06
N TRP A 33 -8.33 1.46 18.70
CA TRP A 33 -7.34 1.25 17.64
C TRP A 33 -6.31 0.18 18.04
N LEU A 34 -5.81 0.25 19.28
CA LEU A 34 -4.73 -0.60 19.76
C LEU A 34 -5.17 -2.03 20.07
N ASN A 35 -6.32 -2.18 20.73
CA ASN A 35 -6.84 -3.49 21.15
C ASN A 35 -7.85 -4.07 20.18
N GLY A 36 -8.35 -3.26 19.24
CA GLY A 36 -9.40 -3.64 18.32
C GLY A 36 -10.77 -3.81 18.99
N PRO A 37 -11.75 -4.30 18.23
CA PRO A 37 -13.09 -4.57 18.74
C PRO A 37 -13.11 -5.81 19.63
N SER A 38 -13.97 -5.79 20.66
CA SER A 38 -14.08 -6.85 21.67
C SER A 38 -14.38 -8.24 21.11
N PHE A 39 -15.16 -8.33 20.02
CA PHE A 39 -15.55 -9.60 19.42
C PHE A 39 -14.37 -10.41 18.86
N LEU A 40 -13.21 -9.79 18.59
CA LEU A 40 -12.01 -10.52 18.15
C LEU A 40 -11.44 -11.42 19.26
N SER A 41 -11.75 -11.12 20.52
CA SER A 41 -11.40 -11.97 21.66
C SER A 41 -12.38 -13.13 21.86
N GLU A 42 -13.53 -13.10 21.18
CA GLU A 42 -14.55 -14.13 21.25
C GLU A 42 -14.30 -15.24 20.21
N PRO A 43 -14.80 -16.47 20.45
CA PRO A 43 -14.70 -17.53 19.46
C PRO A 43 -15.36 -17.09 18.15
N ARG A 44 -14.78 -17.52 17.02
CA ARG A 44 -15.26 -17.19 15.66
C ARG A 44 -16.76 -17.45 15.43
N LYS A 45 -17.36 -18.38 16.19
CA LYS A 45 -18.80 -18.68 16.16
C LYS A 45 -19.67 -17.48 16.56
N ASN A 46 -19.14 -16.57 17.36
CA ASN A 46 -19.85 -15.41 17.91
C ASN A 46 -19.60 -14.12 17.13
N TRP A 47 -18.86 -14.18 16.02
CA TRP A 47 -18.63 -13.00 15.18
C TRP A 47 -19.93 -12.67 14.44
N GLU A 48 -20.51 -11.51 14.73
CA GLU A 48 -21.75 -11.06 14.11
C GLU A 48 -21.50 -10.68 12.65
N THR A 49 -21.69 -11.62 11.72
CA THR A 49 -21.57 -11.37 10.26
C THR A 49 -22.87 -10.85 9.64
N LYS A 50 -23.71 -10.16 10.43
CA LYS A 50 -24.96 -9.63 9.90
C LYS A 50 -24.67 -8.35 9.11
N LEU A 51 -24.97 -8.37 7.81
CA LEU A 51 -25.20 -7.14 7.07
C LEU A 51 -26.46 -6.52 7.68
N GLU A 52 -26.30 -5.42 8.42
CA GLU A 52 -27.46 -4.65 8.86
C GLU A 52 -28.04 -3.90 7.67
N GLY A 53 -29.35 -4.10 7.44
CA GLY A 53 -30.09 -3.51 6.33
C GLY A 53 -30.49 -4.54 5.28
N GLU A 54 -31.78 -4.55 4.94
CA GLU A 54 -32.25 -5.17 3.71
C GLU A 54 -31.68 -4.34 2.55
N ILE A 55 -30.86 -4.95 1.69
CA ILE A 55 -30.40 -4.30 0.46
C ILE A 55 -31.63 -4.17 -0.45
N GLN A 56 -32.42 -3.13 -0.23
CA GLN A 56 -33.44 -2.71 -1.17
C GLN A 56 -32.71 -2.04 -2.32
N CYS A 57 -32.31 -2.84 -3.32
CA CYS A 57 -32.02 -2.28 -4.63
C CYS A 57 -33.34 -1.64 -5.12
N PRO A 58 -33.40 -0.33 -5.37
CA PRO A 58 -34.55 0.27 -6.02
C PRO A 58 -34.84 -0.53 -7.28
N ILE A 59 -36.07 -1.01 -7.40
CA ILE A 59 -36.47 -1.90 -8.50
C ILE A 59 -36.36 -1.16 -9.84
N GLU A 60 -36.47 0.17 -9.81
CA GLU A 60 -36.33 1.04 -10.98
C GLU A 60 -34.97 0.95 -11.70
N ASP A 61 -33.88 0.54 -11.05
CA ASP A 61 -32.53 0.56 -11.66
C ASP A 61 -32.07 -0.81 -12.19
N LYS A 62 -32.89 -1.85 -12.03
CA LYS A 62 -32.51 -3.22 -12.46
C LYS A 62 -32.33 -3.33 -13.97
N ASP A 63 -33.12 -2.60 -14.74
CA ASP A 63 -33.06 -2.64 -16.20
C ASP A 63 -31.82 -1.92 -16.75
N GLU A 64 -31.40 -0.82 -16.12
CA GLU A 64 -30.16 -0.09 -16.48
C GLU A 64 -28.91 -0.92 -16.16
N VAL A 65 -28.85 -1.57 -15.00
CA VAL A 65 -27.73 -2.46 -14.63
C VAL A 65 -27.60 -3.65 -15.60
N ASN A 66 -28.73 -4.22 -16.02
CA ASN A 66 -28.74 -5.32 -17.00
C ASN A 66 -28.28 -4.86 -18.40
N LEU A 67 -28.57 -3.61 -18.78
CA LEU A 67 -28.12 -3.02 -20.04
C LEU A 67 -26.60 -2.80 -20.04
N GLU A 68 -26.04 -2.29 -18.95
CA GLU A 68 -24.59 -2.10 -18.79
C GLU A 68 -23.82 -3.42 -18.85
N MET A 69 -24.33 -4.47 -18.19
CA MET A 69 -23.71 -5.80 -18.18
C MET A 69 -23.60 -6.42 -19.58
N ARG A 70 -24.57 -6.14 -20.49
CA ARG A 70 -24.59 -6.67 -21.85
C ARG A 70 -23.56 -6.01 -22.78
N ASN A 71 -23.25 -4.74 -22.53
CA ASN A 71 -22.40 -3.91 -23.41
C ASN A 71 -20.90 -4.09 -23.21
N THR A 72 -20.46 -4.81 -22.17
CA THR A 72 -19.02 -5.05 -21.90
C THR A 72 -18.36 -6.07 -22.84
N SER A 73 -19.15 -6.79 -23.65
CA SER A 73 -18.65 -7.91 -24.47
C SER A 73 -18.13 -7.54 -25.86
N LYS A 74 -18.19 -6.27 -26.28
CA LYS A 74 -17.57 -5.83 -27.53
C LYS A 74 -16.99 -4.43 -27.37
N THR A 75 -15.66 -4.33 -27.20
CA THR A 75 -14.80 -3.58 -28.13
C THR A 75 -13.30 -3.81 -27.77
N LYS A 76 -12.56 -4.45 -28.68
CA LYS A 76 -11.10 -4.61 -28.62
C LYS A 76 -10.41 -3.29 -29.04
N ASN A 77 -10.13 -2.38 -28.10
CA ASN A 77 -9.42 -1.12 -28.38
C ASN A 77 -8.05 -1.06 -27.67
N THR A 78 -7.11 -1.90 -28.08
CA THR A 78 -5.72 -1.89 -27.58
C THR A 78 -4.95 -0.61 -27.98
N SER A 79 -5.46 0.18 -28.93
CA SER A 79 -4.79 1.36 -29.48
C SER A 79 -4.88 2.63 -28.62
N ILE A 80 -5.93 2.82 -27.81
CA ILE A 80 -6.12 4.07 -27.03
C ILE A 80 -5.14 4.16 -25.84
N ARG A 81 -4.72 3.00 -25.30
CA ARG A 81 -3.88 2.91 -24.10
C ARG A 81 -2.43 3.38 -24.32
N GLN A 82 -1.94 3.39 -25.57
CA GLN A 82 -0.60 3.89 -25.87
C GLN A 82 -0.58 5.43 -25.99
N LYS A 83 -1.60 6.03 -26.61
CA LYS A 83 -1.67 7.49 -26.78
C LYS A 83 -1.80 8.24 -25.44
N LYS A 84 -2.62 7.69 -24.52
CA LYS A 84 -2.84 8.30 -23.19
C LYS A 84 -1.62 8.25 -22.26
N ARG A 85 -0.65 7.35 -22.53
CA ARG A 85 0.56 7.20 -21.71
C ARG A 85 1.67 8.17 -22.10
N ALA A 86 1.76 8.55 -23.37
CA ALA A 86 2.69 9.58 -23.85
C ALA A 86 2.24 10.99 -23.41
N GLU A 87 0.94 11.27 -23.47
CA GLU A 87 0.35 12.55 -23.07
C GLU A 87 0.44 12.79 -21.55
N ALA A 88 0.32 11.72 -20.75
CA ALA A 88 0.54 11.79 -19.30
C ALA A 88 2.01 12.01 -18.90
N MET A 89 2.97 11.69 -19.78
CA MET A 89 4.40 11.87 -19.53
C MET A 89 4.89 13.27 -19.96
N ALA A 90 4.20 13.90 -20.92
CA ALA A 90 4.49 15.26 -21.36
C ALA A 90 3.98 16.34 -20.37
N ASN A 91 2.94 16.05 -19.59
CA ASN A 91 2.37 16.97 -18.60
C ASN A 91 2.95 16.82 -17.18
N LEU A 92 3.99 16.00 -17.00
CA LEU A 92 4.78 16.01 -15.77
C LEU A 92 5.68 17.24 -15.80
N VAL A 93 5.11 18.37 -15.36
CA VAL A 93 5.87 19.53 -14.92
C VAL A 93 6.91 19.00 -13.94
N LEU A 94 8.18 19.26 -14.25
CA LEU A 94 9.33 18.99 -13.40
C LEU A 94 9.20 19.89 -12.15
N VAL A 95 8.29 19.54 -11.24
CA VAL A 95 8.27 20.13 -9.91
C VAL A 95 9.49 19.55 -9.25
N GLU A 96 10.50 20.39 -9.04
CA GLU A 96 11.64 20.08 -8.18
C GLU A 96 11.06 19.54 -6.87
N THR A 97 11.11 18.23 -6.69
CA THR A 97 10.66 17.59 -5.47
C THR A 97 11.66 18.01 -4.40
N SER A 98 11.39 19.12 -3.71
CA SER A 98 12.03 19.38 -2.44
C SER A 98 11.58 18.23 -1.54
N VAL A 99 12.53 17.35 -1.24
CA VAL A 99 12.31 16.23 -0.35
C VAL A 99 12.17 16.82 1.04
N ASN A 100 10.97 17.32 1.38
CA ASN A 100 10.64 17.64 2.76
C ASN A 100 10.41 16.30 3.44
N ALA A 101 11.52 15.63 3.77
CA ALA A 101 11.53 14.54 4.72
C ALA A 101 10.78 15.03 5.95
N THR A 102 9.62 14.42 6.23
CA THR A 102 8.91 14.60 7.48
C THR A 102 9.82 14.09 8.59
N VAL A 103 10.59 15.02 9.15
CA VAL A 103 11.34 14.85 10.37
C VAL A 103 10.32 14.56 11.47
N SER A 104 10.29 13.30 11.91
CA SER A 104 9.71 12.91 13.19
C SER A 104 10.26 13.85 14.25
N THR A 105 9.41 14.67 14.84
CA THR A 105 9.78 15.65 15.86
C THR A 105 10.02 14.96 17.20
N SER A 106 11.11 14.20 17.29
CA SER A 106 11.77 13.89 18.56
C SER A 106 12.77 15.02 18.85
N LYS A 107 12.64 15.62 20.03
CA LYS A 107 13.37 16.82 20.45
C LYS A 107 14.88 16.53 20.66
N LYS A 108 15.72 17.41 20.08
CA LYS A 108 17.16 17.73 20.34
C LYS A 108 18.25 16.80 19.73
N PRO A 109 19.51 17.28 19.53
CA PRO A 109 20.04 18.64 19.35
C PRO A 109 20.75 18.84 17.99
N LYS A 110 21.13 20.09 17.69
CA LYS A 110 21.93 20.54 16.53
C LYS A 110 23.07 19.57 16.17
N GLN A 111 22.97 18.91 15.02
CA GLN A 111 24.11 18.31 14.33
C GLN A 111 24.07 18.78 12.88
N THR A 112 25.24 19.22 12.42
CA THR A 112 25.58 19.72 11.09
C THR A 112 24.81 18.98 10.00
N THR A 113 24.11 19.72 9.14
CA THR A 113 23.46 19.20 7.93
C THR A 113 24.51 18.65 6.98
N GLU A 114 24.95 17.41 7.22
CA GLU A 114 25.56 16.59 6.20
C GLU A 114 24.45 16.24 5.20
N ILE A 115 24.56 16.82 4.00
CA ILE A 115 23.68 16.50 2.89
C ILE A 115 23.79 14.99 2.67
N TYR A 116 22.70 14.27 2.93
CA TYR A 116 22.67 12.83 2.76
C TYR A 116 22.97 12.47 1.30
N THR A 117 24.07 11.77 1.08
CA THR A 117 24.39 11.15 -0.20
C THR A 117 24.05 9.68 -0.11
N SER A 118 23.18 9.21 -1.01
CA SER A 118 22.81 7.81 -1.07
C SER A 118 24.05 6.97 -1.45
N PHE A 119 24.33 5.92 -0.68
CA PHE A 119 25.33 4.91 -1.07
C PHE A 119 24.90 4.12 -2.33
N VAL A 120 23.60 4.16 -2.64
CA VAL A 120 23.02 3.52 -3.81
C VAL A 120 23.23 4.43 -5.02
N PRO A 121 23.94 3.98 -6.06
CA PRO A 121 24.36 4.85 -7.14
C PRO A 121 23.27 4.95 -8.22
N PHE A 122 22.21 5.69 -7.90
CA PHE A 122 21.12 5.94 -8.84
C PHE A 122 21.59 6.71 -10.08
N GLU A 123 22.48 7.69 -9.88
CA GLU A 123 23.01 8.59 -10.92
C GLU A 123 23.59 7.85 -12.13
N TYR A 124 24.14 6.65 -11.95
CA TYR A 124 24.67 5.86 -13.08
C TYR A 124 23.57 5.23 -13.94
N THR A 125 22.39 4.99 -13.39
CA THR A 125 21.31 4.28 -14.07
C THR A 125 20.20 5.20 -14.53
N ASN A 126 19.98 6.32 -13.82
CA ASN A 126 18.86 7.24 -13.97
C ASN A 126 17.49 6.54 -14.13
N SER A 127 17.38 5.32 -13.59
CA SER A 127 16.23 4.45 -13.78
C SER A 127 16.11 3.49 -12.61
N LEU A 128 15.01 3.62 -11.88
CA LEU A 128 14.77 2.82 -10.69
C LEU A 128 14.71 1.33 -11.04
N SER A 129 14.17 0.96 -12.20
CA SER A 129 14.10 -0.44 -12.64
C SER A 129 15.49 -1.03 -12.92
N SER A 130 16.36 -0.29 -13.59
CA SER A 130 17.75 -0.68 -13.83
C SER A 130 18.54 -0.80 -12.53
N LEU A 131 18.37 0.17 -11.63
CA LEU A 131 19.00 0.15 -10.31
C LEU A 131 18.55 -1.05 -9.47
N THR A 132 17.25 -1.31 -9.40
CA THR A 132 16.68 -2.48 -8.70
C THR A 132 17.22 -3.79 -9.28
N ARG A 133 17.40 -3.86 -10.60
CA ARG A 133 17.96 -5.07 -11.24
C ARG A 133 19.42 -5.29 -10.85
N ILE A 134 20.23 -4.24 -10.90
CA ILE A 134 21.67 -4.31 -10.57
C ILE A 134 21.86 -4.61 -9.08
N THR A 135 21.15 -3.90 -8.20
CA THR A 135 21.22 -4.13 -6.74
C THR A 135 20.79 -5.55 -6.37
N ASN A 136 19.71 -6.07 -6.96
CA ASN A 136 19.30 -7.46 -6.76
C ASN A 136 20.35 -8.46 -7.24
N MET A 137 21.07 -8.18 -8.33
CA MET A 137 22.14 -9.04 -8.82
C MET A 137 23.30 -9.09 -7.83
N VAL A 138 23.72 -7.94 -7.30
CA VAL A 138 24.79 -7.82 -6.31
C VAL A 138 24.40 -8.51 -5.00
N LEU A 139 23.19 -8.28 -4.49
CA LEU A 139 22.70 -8.91 -3.26
C LEU A 139 22.66 -10.44 -3.38
N LYS A 140 22.18 -10.97 -4.52
CA LYS A 140 22.20 -12.42 -4.78
C LYS A 140 23.62 -12.96 -4.76
N PHE A 141 24.55 -12.31 -5.46
CA PHE A 141 25.96 -12.72 -5.49
C PHE A 141 26.58 -12.78 -4.09
N ILE A 142 26.41 -11.72 -3.28
CA ILE A 142 26.91 -11.67 -1.91
C ILE A 142 26.28 -12.79 -1.07
N SER A 143 24.97 -13.02 -1.19
CA SER A 143 24.28 -14.07 -0.44
C SER A 143 24.80 -15.46 -0.78
N THR A 144 25.13 -15.72 -2.05
CA THR A 144 25.69 -17.01 -2.49
C THR A 144 27.10 -17.21 -1.92
N ILE A 145 27.96 -16.18 -1.95
CA ILE A 145 29.31 -16.28 -1.36
C ILE A 145 29.24 -16.54 0.13
N GLN A 146 28.38 -15.82 0.85
CA GLN A 146 28.20 -16.01 2.30
C GLN A 146 27.75 -17.44 2.63
N TRP A 147 26.85 -17.99 1.82
CA TRP A 147 26.41 -19.38 1.97
C TRP A 147 27.56 -20.37 1.72
N SER A 148 28.34 -20.19 0.64
CA SER A 148 29.50 -21.05 0.34
C SER A 148 30.58 -20.99 1.42
N VAL A 149 30.96 -19.79 1.88
CA VAL A 149 31.96 -19.63 2.95
C VAL A 149 31.51 -20.25 4.28
N LYS A 150 30.19 -20.30 4.53
CA LYS A 150 29.65 -20.95 5.72
C LYS A 150 29.76 -22.48 5.64
N GLN A 151 29.52 -23.07 4.46
CA GLN A 151 29.68 -24.52 4.26
C GLN A 151 31.14 -24.96 4.42
N ASP A 152 32.11 -24.17 3.94
CA ASP A 152 33.54 -24.49 4.06
C ASP A 152 34.09 -24.40 5.50
N LYS A 153 33.41 -23.69 6.40
CA LYS A 153 33.81 -23.60 7.83
C LYS A 153 33.20 -24.68 8.71
N GLU A 154 32.16 -25.36 8.23
CA GLU A 154 31.44 -26.43 8.95
C GLU A 154 31.90 -27.84 8.50
N SER A 155 32.86 -27.93 7.57
CA SER A 155 33.51 -29.17 7.09
C SER A 155 34.95 -29.32 7.56
#